data_AF-A0A3M1CGQ1-F1
#
_entry.id   AF-A0A3M1CGQ1-F1
#
_cell.length_a   1.000
_cell.length_b   1.000
_cell.length_c   1.000
_cell.angle_alpha   90.00
_cell.angle_beta   90.00
_cell.angle_gamma   90.00
#
_symmetry.space_group_name_H-M   'P 1'
#
loop_
_entity.id
_entity.type
_entity.pdbx_description
1 polymer ?
#
loop_
_entity_poly.entity_id
_entity_poly.type
_entity_poly.pdbx_seq_one_letter_code
_entity_poly.pdbx_strand_id
1 'polypeptide(L)'
;MKENNSKQLDVLQQKIDSIGEKVAGKENERNEIVASIPRRTLSVYDRVRRGRGGRAVVAVRKRACGACFKALTPKLIQEIKRGDSIHTCEACGCILYWDNDESN
;
A
#
# COMPACT_ATOMS: atom_id res chain seq x y z
N MET A 1 13.30 39.70 16.76
CA MET A 1 12.53 38.46 17.05
C MET A 1 11.26 38.34 16.20
N LYS A 2 10.39 39.35 16.10
CA LYS A 2 9.11 39.25 15.36
C LYS A 2 9.26 38.99 13.85
N GLU A 3 10.31 39.51 13.22
CA GLU A 3 10.56 39.43 11.77
C GLU A 3 11.10 38.06 11.31
N ASN A 4 11.72 37.28 12.20
CA ASN A 4 12.10 35.90 11.91
C ASN A 4 10.88 34.98 11.94
N ASN A 5 9.95 35.21 12.87
CA ASN A 5 8.75 34.39 13.01
C ASN A 5 7.80 34.55 11.81
N SER A 6 7.69 35.75 11.22
CA SER A 6 6.88 35.98 10.01
C SER A 6 7.47 35.29 8.78
N LYS A 7 8.79 35.36 8.59
CA LYS A 7 9.48 34.65 7.51
C LYS A 7 9.35 33.13 7.63
N GLN A 8 9.36 32.59 8.86
CA GLN A 8 9.11 31.17 9.09
C GLN A 8 7.66 30.77 8.77
N LEU A 9 6.70 31.65 9.06
CA LEU A 9 5.28 31.44 8.73
C LEU A 9 5.06 31.35 7.22
N ASP A 10 5.63 32.28 6.44
CA ASP A 10 5.52 32.25 4.97
C ASP A 10 6.15 31.00 4.36
N VAL A 11 7.33 30.60 4.84
CA VAL A 11 8.00 29.37 4.38
C VAL A 11 7.19 28.12 4.72
N LEU A 12 6.53 28.09 5.88
CA LEU A 12 5.66 26.97 6.27
C LEU A 12 4.38 26.95 5.42
N GLN A 13 3.79 28.11 5.14
CA GLN A 13 2.60 28.20 4.29
C GLN A 13 2.90 27.71 2.87
N GLN A 14 4.01 28.15 2.27
CA GLN A 14 4.46 27.66 0.96
C GLN A 14 4.65 26.14 0.93
N LYS A 15 5.19 25.56 2.00
CA LYS A 15 5.34 24.11 2.11
C LYS A 15 4.00 23.40 2.21
N ILE A 16 3.03 23.95 2.94
CA ILE A 16 1.67 23.41 3.05
C ILE A 16 1.00 23.41 1.68
N ASP A 17 1.07 24.52 0.95
CA ASP A 17 0.42 24.67 -0.36
C ASP A 17 1.03 23.69 -1.38
N SER A 18 2.37 23.61 -1.44
CA SER A 18 3.06 22.66 -2.32
C SER A 18 2.76 21.19 -1.98
N ILE A 19 2.60 20.86 -0.70
CA ILE A 19 2.18 19.51 -0.27
C ILE A 19 0.72 19.27 -0.68
N GLY A 20 -0.16 20.26 -0.50
CA GLY A 20 -1.57 20.19 -0.87
C GLY A 20 -1.77 19.88 -2.36
N GLU A 21 -1.06 20.57 -3.24
CA GLU A 21 -1.09 20.29 -4.68
C GLU A 21 -0.64 18.86 -5.02
N LYS A 22 0.43 18.39 -4.39
CA LYS A 22 0.93 17.02 -4.59
C LYS A 22 -0.06 15.97 -4.10
N VAL A 23 -0.75 16.22 -2.99
CA VAL A 23 -1.79 15.33 -2.46
C VAL A 23 -2.96 15.27 -3.44
N ALA A 24 -3.46 16.41 -3.91
CA ALA A 24 -4.57 16.46 -4.88
C ALA A 24 -4.21 15.72 -6.18
N GLY A 25 -2.99 15.90 -6.70
CA GLY A 25 -2.51 15.16 -7.86
C GLY A 25 -2.53 13.64 -7.64
N LYS A 26 -2.03 13.17 -6.50
CA LYS A 26 -2.02 11.74 -6.15
C LYS A 26 -3.42 11.15 -5.91
N GLU A 27 -4.36 11.95 -5.43
CA GLU A 27 -5.75 11.54 -5.29
C GLU A 27 -6.43 11.34 -6.66
N ASN A 28 -6.17 12.23 -7.61
CA ASN A 28 -6.69 12.09 -8.98
C ASN A 28 -6.13 10.84 -9.67
N GLU A 29 -4.81 10.64 -9.62
CA GLU A 29 -4.16 9.42 -10.14
C GLU A 29 -4.78 8.16 -9.53
N ARG A 30 -5.04 8.16 -8.21
CA ARG A 30 -5.70 7.04 -7.54
C ARG A 30 -7.10 6.80 -8.09
N ASN A 31 -7.90 7.85 -8.28
CA ASN A 31 -9.29 7.72 -8.73
C ASN A 31 -9.37 7.12 -10.15
N GLU A 32 -8.47 7.52 -11.03
CA GLU A 32 -8.35 6.97 -12.39
C GLU A 32 -8.01 5.47 -12.37
N ILE A 33 -7.01 5.07 -11.57
CA ILE A 33 -6.61 3.67 -11.44
C ILE A 33 -7.74 2.84 -10.81
N VAL A 34 -8.37 3.34 -9.76
CA VAL A 34 -9.46 2.67 -9.05
C VAL A 34 -10.64 2.36 -9.97
N ALA A 35 -10.93 3.23 -10.95
CA ALA A 35 -12.01 3.01 -11.92
C ALA A 35 -11.78 1.76 -12.79
N SER A 36 -10.53 1.38 -13.02
CA SER A 36 -10.15 0.18 -13.79
C SER A 36 -10.12 -1.11 -12.96
N ILE A 37 -10.18 -1.03 -11.63
CA ILE A 37 -10.03 -2.19 -10.75
C ILE A 37 -11.40 -2.81 -10.45
N PRO A 38 -11.54 -4.16 -10.53
CA PRO A 38 -12.77 -4.83 -10.12
C PRO A 38 -13.16 -4.51 -8.67
N ARG A 39 -14.45 -4.19 -8.45
CA ARG A 39 -14.98 -3.77 -7.14
C ARG A 39 -14.64 -4.74 -6.00
N ARG A 40 -14.66 -6.05 -6.27
CA ARG A 40 -14.35 -7.08 -5.28
C ARG A 40 -12.90 -6.97 -4.80
N THR A 41 -11.95 -6.81 -5.72
CA THR A 41 -10.53 -6.67 -5.42
C THR A 41 -10.26 -5.37 -4.66
N LEU A 42 -10.87 -4.27 -5.11
CA LEU A 42 -10.76 -2.98 -4.47
C LEU A 42 -11.26 -3.01 -3.02
N SER A 43 -12.39 -3.67 -2.76
CA SER A 43 -12.96 -3.81 -1.42
C SER A 43 -12.01 -4.54 -0.46
N VAL A 44 -11.36 -5.61 -0.93
CA VAL A 44 -10.35 -6.33 -0.15
C VAL A 44 -9.15 -5.42 0.13
N TYR A 45 -8.64 -4.74 -0.88
CA TYR A 45 -7.54 -3.79 -0.75
C TYR A 45 -7.84 -2.69 0.28
N ASP A 46 -8.98 -2.01 0.16
CA ASP A 46 -9.34 -0.90 1.04
C ASP A 46 -9.53 -1.35 2.50
N ARG A 47 -10.15 -2.51 2.71
CA ARG A 47 -10.32 -3.10 4.05
C ARG A 47 -8.97 -3.32 4.72
N VAL A 48 -8.01 -3.90 4.01
CA VAL A 48 -6.67 -4.17 4.56
C VAL A 48 -5.88 -2.88 4.71
N ARG A 49 -5.93 -1.98 3.73
CA ARG A 49 -5.23 -0.68 3.73
C ARG A 49 -5.55 0.11 5.00
N ARG A 50 -6.84 0.17 5.38
CA ARG A 50 -7.31 0.83 6.61
C ARG A 50 -6.76 0.15 7.86
N GLY A 51 -6.76 -1.18 7.91
CA GLY A 51 -6.32 -1.94 9.08
C GLY A 51 -4.80 -2.09 9.25
N ARG A 52 -3.99 -1.82 8.22
CA ARG A 52 -2.54 -2.11 8.21
C ARG A 52 -1.66 -0.91 7.88
N GLY A 53 -2.14 0.30 8.18
CA GLY A 53 -1.37 1.54 8.01
C GLY A 53 -0.93 1.76 6.57
N GLY A 54 -1.81 1.48 5.60
CA GLY A 54 -1.53 1.67 4.17
C GLY A 54 -0.94 0.45 3.45
N ARG A 55 -0.47 -0.58 4.16
CA ARG A 55 0.17 -1.77 3.55
C ARG A 55 -0.85 -2.88 3.25
N ALA A 56 -1.52 -2.76 2.11
CA ALA A 56 -2.51 -3.74 1.68
C ALA A 56 -1.94 -4.91 0.85
N VAL A 57 -0.85 -4.65 0.11
CA VAL A 57 -0.19 -5.61 -0.79
C VAL A 57 1.25 -5.80 -0.31
N VAL A 58 1.69 -7.05 -0.15
CA VAL A 58 3.04 -7.38 0.35
C VAL A 58 3.62 -8.61 -0.34
N ALA A 59 4.95 -8.64 -0.47
CA ALA A 59 5.66 -9.81 -0.96
C ALA A 59 5.62 -10.95 0.07
N VAL A 60 5.70 -12.19 -0.42
CA VAL A 60 6.07 -13.33 0.41
C VAL A 60 7.54 -13.19 0.78
N ARG A 61 7.92 -13.39 2.04
CA ARG A 61 9.32 -13.34 2.50
C ARG A 61 9.62 -14.54 3.35
N LYS A 62 10.68 -15.30 3.04
CA LYS A 62 11.07 -16.52 3.79
C LYS A 62 9.89 -17.45 4.06
N ARG A 63 9.05 -17.70 3.04
CA ARG A 63 7.82 -18.52 3.13
C ARG A 63 6.76 -18.00 4.11
N ALA A 64 6.80 -16.73 4.45
CA ALA A 64 5.84 -16.07 5.35
C ALA A 64 5.24 -14.81 4.71
N CYS A 65 4.13 -14.34 5.28
CA CYS A 65 3.54 -13.05 4.89
C CYS A 65 4.48 -11.89 5.25
N GLY A 66 4.80 -11.01 4.29
CA GLY A 66 5.65 -9.84 4.53
C GLY A 66 5.06 -8.78 5.48
N ALA A 67 3.77 -8.86 5.84
CA ALA A 67 3.12 -7.91 6.76
C ALA A 67 3.00 -8.42 8.20
N CYS A 68 2.58 -9.67 8.39
CA CYS A 68 2.33 -10.25 9.72
C CYS A 68 3.27 -11.38 10.11
N PHE A 69 4.20 -11.76 9.22
CA PHE A 69 5.21 -12.80 9.42
C PHE A 69 4.64 -14.20 9.72
N LYS A 70 3.34 -14.42 9.53
CA LYS A 70 2.75 -15.75 9.63
C LYS A 70 3.25 -16.61 8.45
N ALA A 71 3.71 -17.82 8.78
CA ALA A 71 4.10 -18.81 7.79
C ALA A 71 2.93 -19.14 6.85
N LEU A 72 3.23 -19.24 5.56
CA LEU A 72 2.28 -19.59 4.51
C LEU A 72 2.41 -21.07 4.19
N THR A 73 1.31 -21.70 3.78
CA THR A 73 1.34 -23.11 3.39
C THR A 73 2.10 -23.28 2.07
N PRO A 74 2.78 -24.41 1.85
CA PRO A 74 3.51 -24.65 0.60
C PRO A 74 2.60 -24.56 -0.64
N LYS A 75 1.35 -25.05 -0.54
CA LYS A 75 0.35 -24.95 -1.60
C LYS A 75 0.06 -23.49 -1.96
N LEU A 76 -0.22 -22.66 -0.96
CA LEU A 76 -0.49 -21.23 -1.17
C LEU A 76 0.70 -20.51 -1.80
N ILE A 77 1.93 -20.84 -1.39
CA ILE A 77 3.14 -20.28 -1.99
C ILE A 77 3.25 -20.65 -3.49
N GLN A 78 2.98 -21.91 -3.85
CA GLN A 78 2.99 -22.33 -5.26
C GLN A 78 1.90 -21.60 -6.07
N GLU A 79 0.70 -21.43 -5.50
CA GLU A 79 -0.39 -20.68 -6.14
C GLU A 79 -0.02 -19.20 -6.35
N ILE A 80 0.56 -18.55 -5.33
CA ILE A 80 1.04 -17.15 -5.43
C ILE A 80 2.15 -17.04 -6.48
N LYS A 81 3.07 -18.01 -6.54
CA LYS A 81 4.15 -18.05 -7.53
C LYS A 81 3.63 -18.25 -8.96
N ARG A 82 2.53 -18.98 -9.13
CA ARG A 82 1.87 -19.19 -10.43
C ARG A 82 1.21 -17.91 -10.95
N GLY A 83 0.66 -17.08 -10.06
CA GLY A 83 0.16 -15.75 -10.40
C GLY A 83 -1.20 -15.71 -11.11
N ASP A 84 -1.89 -16.85 -11.25
CA ASP A 84 -3.18 -16.94 -11.94
C ASP A 84 -4.34 -16.27 -11.18
N SER A 85 -4.21 -16.11 -9.87
CA SER A 85 -5.25 -15.55 -9.01
C SER A 85 -4.67 -14.72 -7.87
N ILE A 86 -5.47 -13.77 -7.38
CA ILE A 86 -5.12 -12.94 -6.22
C ILE A 86 -5.35 -13.77 -4.95
N HIS A 87 -4.27 -13.98 -4.19
CA HIS A 87 -4.33 -14.64 -2.90
C HIS A 87 -4.11 -13.64 -1.76
N THR A 88 -4.76 -13.90 -0.62
CA THR A 88 -4.63 -13.09 0.59
C THR A 88 -4.12 -13.92 1.74
N CYS A 89 -3.36 -13.32 2.65
CA CYS A 89 -2.97 -13.97 3.89
C CYS A 89 -4.19 -14.24 4.79
N GLU A 90 -4.37 -15.48 5.22
CA GLU A 90 -5.50 -15.88 6.08
C GLU A 90 -5.50 -15.21 7.47
N ALA A 91 -4.34 -14.74 7.95
CA ALA A 91 -4.26 -14.10 9.26
C ALA A 91 -4.41 -12.58 9.24
N CYS A 92 -3.95 -11.91 8.19
CA CYS A 92 -3.98 -10.45 8.13
C CYS A 92 -4.83 -9.87 7.00
N GLY A 93 -5.21 -10.69 6.04
CA GLY A 93 -5.95 -10.28 4.84
C GLY A 93 -5.10 -9.61 3.77
N CYS A 94 -3.82 -9.30 4.01
CA CYS A 94 -2.96 -8.66 2.99
C CYS A 94 -2.90 -9.49 1.72
N ILE A 95 -2.99 -8.81 0.58
CA ILE A 95 -2.79 -9.39 -0.74
C ILE A 95 -1.31 -9.78 -0.86
N LEU A 96 -1.06 -11.02 -1.29
CA LEU A 96 0.27 -11.59 -1.41
C LEU A 96 0.67 -11.62 -2.88
N TYR A 97 1.91 -11.24 -3.15
CA TYR A 97 2.53 -11.43 -4.47
C TYR A 97 3.88 -12.13 -4.32
N TRP A 98 4.32 -12.77 -5.39
CA TRP A 98 5.66 -13.35 -5.49
C TRP A 98 6.60 -12.35 -6.12
N ASP A 99 7.71 -12.08 -5.44
CA ASP A 99 8.82 -11.28 -5.93
C ASP A 99 10.06 -12.16 -6.02
N ASN A 100 10.71 -12.23 -7.19
CA ASN A 100 11.88 -13.09 -7.36
C ASN A 100 13.09 -12.61 -6.55
N ASP A 101 13.18 -11.32 -6.23
CA ASP A 101 14.30 -10.76 -5.49
C ASP A 101 14.06 -10.81 -3.97
N GLU A 102 12.82 -10.58 -3.51
CA GLU A 102 12.50 -10.54 -2.08
C GLU A 102 12.02 -11.87 -1.48
N SER A 103 11.54 -12.82 -2.31
CA SER A 103 10.87 -14.04 -1.81
C SER A 103 11.78 -15.25 -1.64
N ASN A 104 13.05 -15.14 -2.03
CA ASN A 104 14.06 -16.21 -1.94
C ASN A 104 14.69 -16.32 -0.54
#